data_AF-A0A7G5ZK37-F1
#
_entry.id   AF-A0A7G5ZK37-F1
#
_cell.length_a   1.000
_cell.length_b   1.000
_cell.length_c   1.000
_cell.angle_alpha   90.00
_cell.angle_beta   90.00
_cell.angle_gamma   90.00
#
_symmetry.space_group_name_H-M   'P 1'
#
loop_
_entity.id
_entity.type
_entity.pdbx_description
1 polymer ?
#
loop_
_entity_poly.entity_id
_entity_poly.type
_entity_poly.pdbx_seq_one_letter_code
_entity_poly.pdbx_strand_id
1 'polypeptide(L)'
;MARQELTYEEVAAAASRLQGEGRQVTIDTVRDALGSGTPTAIHRHLAAWRAEHAAPPAPPQAQLPEALLADLARWAQQFAEEAGSPAREALARHESDMAALREAGEALEAERDDLQRDLDDAGRARDEALATIAEREEEIERLNAELRNARQVAMDALVGKAKDQLAIEGKDAQLADLRQQLERNLAATATQSDARLAAEMELVGAATARDSLANEVRDLRAQIAALRKK
;
A
#
# COMPACT_ATOMS: atom_id res chain seq x y z
N MET A 1 -54.03 61.93 -115.82
CA MET A 1 -53.01 60.86 -115.65
C MET A 1 -52.85 60.63 -114.15
N ALA A 2 -52.89 59.37 -113.72
CA ALA A 2 -53.08 58.96 -112.33
C ALA A 2 -51.96 59.45 -111.39
N ARG A 3 -52.32 60.01 -110.24
CA ARG A 3 -51.39 60.27 -109.13
C ARG A 3 -51.05 58.92 -108.52
N GLN A 4 -49.81 58.46 -108.67
CA GLN A 4 -49.31 57.31 -107.89
C GLN A 4 -49.16 57.76 -106.44
N GLU A 5 -49.89 57.10 -105.54
CA GLU A 5 -49.75 57.28 -104.10
C GLU A 5 -48.54 56.46 -103.64
N LEU A 6 -47.45 57.14 -103.27
CA LEU A 6 -46.24 56.51 -102.72
C LEU A 6 -46.57 55.82 -101.39
N THR A 7 -46.17 54.56 -101.23
CA THR A 7 -46.56 53.73 -100.07
C THR A 7 -45.49 53.66 -98.99
N TYR A 8 -45.89 53.22 -97.79
CA TYR A 8 -44.97 53.00 -96.66
C TYR A 8 -43.90 51.96 -96.96
N GLU A 9 -44.27 50.86 -97.60
CA GLU A 9 -43.37 49.73 -97.89
C GLU A 9 -42.23 50.13 -98.82
N GLU A 10 -42.50 50.98 -99.82
CA GLU A 10 -41.48 51.50 -100.74
C GLU A 10 -40.46 52.37 -100.00
N VAL A 11 -40.92 53.25 -99.12
CA VAL A 11 -40.07 54.11 -98.29
C VAL A 11 -39.28 53.29 -97.26
N ALA A 12 -39.89 52.28 -96.64
CA ALA A 12 -39.24 51.39 -95.70
C ALA A 12 -38.17 50.51 -96.38
N ALA A 13 -38.43 49.99 -97.58
CA ALA A 13 -37.47 49.22 -98.35
C ALA A 13 -36.29 50.08 -98.81
N ALA A 14 -36.53 51.31 -99.27
CA ALA A 14 -35.48 52.25 -99.63
C ALA A 14 -34.66 52.68 -98.40
N ALA A 15 -35.31 52.94 -97.26
CA ALA A 15 -34.66 53.28 -96.01
C ALA A 15 -33.77 52.14 -95.48
N SER A 16 -34.28 50.91 -95.50
CA SER A 16 -33.54 49.72 -95.05
C SER A 16 -32.33 49.42 -95.96
N ARG A 17 -32.48 49.62 -97.28
CA ARG A 17 -31.37 49.48 -98.24
C ARG A 17 -30.29 50.54 -98.00
N LEU A 18 -30.66 51.80 -97.82
CA LEU A 18 -29.71 52.87 -97.50
C LEU A 18 -29.01 52.64 -96.15
N GLN A 19 -29.73 52.11 -95.16
CA GLN A 19 -29.14 51.71 -93.87
C GLN A 19 -28.16 50.54 -94.03
N GLY A 20 -28.49 49.52 -94.84
CA GLY A 20 -27.61 48.39 -95.15
C GLY A 20 -26.36 48.79 -95.94
N GLU A 21 -26.45 49.84 -96.75
CA GLU A 21 -25.31 50.45 -97.46
C GLU A 21 -24.48 51.40 -96.56
N GLY A 22 -24.85 51.57 -95.28
CA GLY A 22 -24.17 52.48 -94.35
C GLY A 22 -24.33 53.96 -94.70
N ARG A 23 -25.26 54.31 -95.59
CA ARG A 23 -25.56 55.69 -95.98
C ARG A 23 -26.57 56.32 -95.02
N GLN A 24 -26.48 57.62 -94.82
CA GLN A 24 -27.43 58.33 -93.98
C GLN A 24 -28.83 58.29 -94.62
N VAL A 25 -29.79 57.69 -93.92
CA VAL A 25 -31.18 57.62 -94.38
C VAL A 25 -31.87 58.96 -94.14
N THR A 26 -31.71 59.91 -95.06
CA THR A 26 -32.37 61.24 -95.04
C THR A 26 -33.49 61.32 -96.09
N ILE A 27 -34.40 62.30 -95.95
CA ILE A 27 -35.54 62.48 -96.88
C ILE A 27 -35.06 62.61 -98.33
N ASP A 28 -33.96 63.34 -98.56
CA ASP A 28 -33.39 63.53 -99.89
C ASP A 28 -32.78 62.25 -100.45
N THR A 29 -32.01 61.50 -99.65
CA THR A 29 -31.44 60.22 -100.12
C THR A 29 -32.49 59.16 -100.44
N VAL A 30 -33.60 59.15 -99.69
CA VAL A 30 -34.72 58.25 -99.92
C VAL A 30 -35.50 58.67 -101.17
N ARG A 31 -35.67 59.97 -101.40
CA ARG A 31 -36.27 60.50 -102.63
C ARG A 31 -35.43 60.15 -103.86
N ASP A 32 -34.12 60.34 -103.78
CA ASP A 32 -33.20 60.02 -104.86
C ASP A 32 -33.18 58.51 -105.16
N ALA A 33 -33.33 57.67 -104.13
CA ALA A 33 -33.40 56.21 -104.27
C ALA A 33 -34.74 55.69 -104.82
N LEU A 34 -35.83 56.45 -104.69
CA LEU A 34 -37.18 56.10 -105.16
C LEU A 34 -37.55 56.78 -106.49
N GLY A 35 -36.90 57.87 -106.86
CA GLY A 35 -37.11 58.60 -108.12
C GLY A 35 -38.48 59.29 -108.26
N SER A 36 -39.37 59.13 -107.29
CA SER A 36 -40.72 59.71 -107.27
C SER A 36 -41.23 59.90 -105.83
N GLY A 37 -42.28 60.71 -105.65
CA GLY A 37 -42.89 61.00 -104.34
C GLY A 37 -42.67 62.42 -103.86
N THR A 38 -43.67 62.99 -103.17
CA THR A 38 -43.54 64.32 -102.58
C THR A 38 -42.73 64.25 -101.28
N PRO A 39 -41.90 65.27 -100.96
CA PRO A 39 -41.09 65.29 -99.74
C PRO A 39 -41.91 65.05 -98.45
N THR A 40 -43.15 65.53 -98.43
CA THR A 40 -44.08 65.37 -97.30
C THR A 40 -44.52 63.92 -97.09
N ALA A 41 -44.74 63.15 -98.17
CA ALA A 41 -45.11 61.74 -98.09
C ALA A 41 -43.92 60.88 -97.62
N ILE A 42 -42.73 61.14 -98.16
CA ILE A 42 -41.49 60.47 -97.76
C ILE A 42 -41.18 60.75 -96.30
N HIS A 43 -41.30 62.00 -95.84
CA HIS A 43 -41.09 62.35 -94.43
C HIS A 43 -42.01 61.58 -93.49
N ARG A 44 -43.31 61.48 -93.82
CA ARG A 44 -44.30 60.76 -93.01
C ARG A 44 -43.93 59.28 -92.87
N HIS A 45 -43.63 58.62 -93.98
CA HIS A 45 -43.30 57.19 -93.98
C HIS A 45 -41.91 56.91 -93.38
N LEU A 46 -40.93 57.78 -93.61
CA LEU A 46 -39.60 57.65 -93.04
C LEU A 46 -39.58 57.90 -91.53
N ALA A 47 -40.41 58.80 -91.02
CA ALA A 47 -40.57 59.02 -89.58
C ALA A 47 -41.17 57.79 -88.88
N ALA A 48 -42.19 57.16 -89.48
CA ALA A 48 -42.77 55.92 -88.98
C ALA A 48 -41.74 54.77 -88.97
N TRP A 49 -40.97 54.62 -90.06
CA TRP A 49 -39.91 53.61 -90.14
C TRP A 49 -38.83 53.81 -89.07
N ARG A 50 -38.38 55.06 -88.85
CA ARG A 50 -37.39 55.35 -87.80
C ARG A 50 -37.93 55.07 -86.40
N ALA A 51 -39.21 55.32 -86.15
CA ALA A 51 -39.83 55.01 -84.86
C ALA A 51 -39.87 53.50 -84.58
N GLU A 52 -40.07 52.68 -85.62
CA GLU A 52 -40.06 51.21 -85.52
C GLU A 52 -38.64 50.62 -85.41
N HIS A 53 -37.60 51.30 -85.92
CA HIS A 53 -36.24 50.76 -86.04
C HIS A 53 -35.21 51.41 -85.09
N ALA A 54 -35.58 52.40 -84.28
CA ALA A 54 -34.70 53.01 -83.30
C ALA A 54 -34.65 52.18 -82.00
N ALA A 55 -33.67 51.28 -81.87
CA ALA A 55 -33.35 50.64 -80.60
C ALA A 55 -32.61 51.64 -79.67
N PRO A 56 -33.09 51.91 -78.43
CA PRO A 56 -32.38 52.78 -77.50
C PRO A 56 -31.08 52.11 -76.99
N PRO A 57 -29.98 52.86 -76.81
CA PRO A 57 -28.74 52.31 -76.27
C PRO A 57 -28.93 51.84 -74.83
N ALA A 58 -28.38 50.66 -74.51
CA ALA A 58 -28.44 50.10 -73.17
C ALA A 58 -27.68 51.00 -72.17
N PRO A 59 -28.19 51.19 -70.94
CA PRO A 59 -27.52 52.02 -69.94
C PRO A 59 -26.18 51.39 -69.52
N PRO A 60 -25.16 52.20 -69.20
CA PRO A 60 -23.88 51.70 -68.72
C PRO A 60 -24.06 50.94 -67.40
N GLN A 61 -23.44 49.76 -67.30
CA GLN A 61 -23.44 48.96 -66.08
C GLN A 61 -22.52 49.63 -65.04
N ALA A 62 -23.03 49.86 -63.84
CA ALA A 62 -22.22 50.36 -62.73
C ALA A 62 -21.27 49.26 -62.26
N GLN A 63 -19.96 49.47 -62.41
CA GLN A 63 -18.90 48.62 -61.86
C GLN A 63 -18.20 49.38 -60.74
N LEU A 64 -17.94 48.70 -59.61
CA LEU A 64 -17.20 49.31 -58.51
C LEU A 64 -15.73 49.55 -58.93
N PRO A 65 -15.15 50.72 -58.61
CA PRO A 65 -13.74 50.98 -58.84
C PRO A 65 -12.85 49.98 -58.09
N GLU A 66 -11.78 49.52 -58.74
CA GLU A 66 -10.88 48.48 -58.21
C GLU A 66 -10.18 48.91 -56.89
N ALA A 67 -9.89 50.20 -56.73
CA ALA A 67 -9.37 50.75 -55.48
C ALA A 67 -10.33 50.54 -54.30
N LEU A 68 -11.64 50.70 -54.52
CA LEU A 68 -12.65 50.51 -53.47
C LEU A 68 -12.80 49.03 -53.09
N LEU A 69 -12.67 48.12 -54.05
CA LEU A 69 -12.65 46.68 -53.79
C LEU A 69 -11.42 46.28 -52.96
N ALA A 70 -10.25 46.83 -53.27
CA ALA A 70 -9.03 46.58 -52.50
C ALA A 70 -9.13 47.09 -51.05
N ASP A 71 -9.75 48.27 -50.84
CA ASP A 71 -9.97 48.81 -49.50
C ASP A 71 -11.01 48.00 -48.71
N LEU A 72 -12.09 47.55 -49.35
CA LEU A 72 -13.07 46.63 -48.74
C LEU A 72 -12.44 45.29 -48.36
N ALA A 73 -11.58 44.74 -49.21
CA ALA A 73 -10.86 43.50 -48.93
C ALA A 73 -9.90 43.67 -47.73
N ARG A 74 -9.16 44.79 -47.68
CA ARG A 74 -8.26 45.10 -46.56
C ARG A 74 -9.04 45.25 -45.24
N TRP A 75 -10.17 45.97 -45.27
CA TRP A 75 -11.04 46.10 -44.10
C TRP A 75 -11.61 44.76 -43.66
N ALA A 76 -12.09 43.93 -44.59
CA ALA A 76 -12.64 42.60 -44.26
C ALA A 76 -11.58 41.69 -43.63
N GLN A 77 -10.33 41.77 -44.10
CA GLN A 77 -9.22 41.02 -43.52
C GLN A 77 -8.88 41.49 -42.11
N GLN A 78 -8.78 42.81 -41.89
CA GLN A 78 -8.56 43.37 -40.54
C GLN A 78 -9.68 43.00 -39.58
N PHE A 79 -10.95 43.11 -40.01
CA PHE A 79 -12.10 42.72 -39.20
C PHE A 79 -12.10 41.22 -38.87
N ALA A 80 -11.71 40.36 -39.82
CA ALA A 80 -11.60 38.93 -39.58
C ALA A 80 -10.45 38.58 -38.60
N GLU A 81 -9.33 39.30 -38.69
CA GLU A 81 -8.21 39.16 -37.76
C GLU A 81 -8.61 39.57 -36.34
N GLU A 82 -9.27 40.74 -36.19
CA GLU A 82 -9.77 41.28 -34.94
C GLU A 82 -10.86 40.39 -34.32
N ALA A 83 -11.86 39.97 -35.10
CA ALA A 83 -12.93 39.10 -34.63
C ALA A 83 -12.41 37.71 -34.22
N GLY A 84 -11.37 37.22 -34.91
CA GLY A 84 -10.75 35.93 -34.61
C GLY A 84 -9.73 35.94 -33.48
N SER A 85 -9.16 37.11 -33.11
CA SER A 85 -8.10 37.18 -32.09
C SER A 85 -8.54 36.68 -30.72
N PRO A 86 -9.69 37.13 -30.16
CA PRO A 86 -10.13 36.68 -28.84
C PRO A 86 -10.38 35.17 -28.78
N ALA A 87 -10.91 34.58 -29.84
CA ALA A 87 -11.14 33.14 -29.92
C ALA A 87 -9.82 32.34 -29.93
N ARG A 88 -8.81 32.81 -30.69
CA ARG A 88 -7.47 32.21 -30.70
C ARG A 88 -6.77 32.35 -29.36
N GLU A 89 -6.88 33.51 -28.72
CA GLU A 89 -6.31 33.75 -27.39
C GLU A 89 -6.98 32.87 -26.32
N ALA A 90 -8.31 32.72 -26.37
CA ALA A 90 -9.04 31.83 -25.47
C ALA A 90 -8.63 30.36 -25.67
N LEU A 91 -8.49 29.92 -26.92
CA LEU A 91 -8.01 28.57 -27.23
C LEU A 91 -6.59 28.33 -26.69
N ALA A 92 -5.67 29.27 -26.91
CA ALA A 92 -4.30 29.17 -26.41
C ALA A 92 -4.24 29.12 -24.87
N ARG A 93 -5.10 29.89 -24.18
CA ARG A 93 -5.23 29.80 -22.71
C ARG A 93 -5.74 28.44 -22.28
N HIS A 94 -6.79 27.92 -22.91
CA HIS A 94 -7.31 26.59 -22.59
C HIS A 94 -6.30 25.47 -22.85
N GLU A 95 -5.54 25.54 -23.94
CA GLU A 95 -4.47 24.59 -24.23
C GLU A 95 -3.38 24.64 -23.14
N SER A 96 -3.02 25.84 -22.68
CA SER A 96 -2.09 26.03 -21.57
C SER A 96 -2.64 25.47 -20.25
N ASP A 97 -3.90 25.73 -19.93
CA ASP A 97 -4.54 25.23 -18.70
C ASP A 97 -4.64 23.70 -18.72
N MET A 98 -4.98 23.11 -19.87
CA MET A 98 -5.03 21.66 -20.04
C MET A 98 -3.64 21.01 -19.90
N ALA A 99 -2.59 21.67 -20.41
CA ALA A 99 -1.22 21.22 -20.21
C ALA A 99 -0.82 21.25 -18.74
N ALA A 100 -1.13 22.35 -18.03
CA ALA A 100 -0.84 22.49 -16.60
C ALA A 100 -1.62 21.47 -15.74
N LEU A 101 -2.89 21.23 -16.05
CA LEU A 101 -3.71 20.23 -15.37
C LEU A 101 -3.18 18.81 -15.59
N ARG A 102 -2.68 18.52 -16.80
CA ARG A 102 -2.07 17.23 -17.11
C ARG A 102 -0.79 17.03 -16.31
N GLU A 103 0.11 18.01 -16.29
CA GLU A 103 1.34 17.94 -15.51
C GLU A 103 1.06 17.78 -14.00
N ALA A 104 0.10 18.52 -13.46
CA ALA A 104 -0.34 18.37 -12.08
C ALA A 104 -0.95 16.98 -11.81
N GLY A 105 -1.72 16.43 -12.75
CA GLY A 105 -2.27 15.08 -12.66
C GLY A 105 -1.17 14.01 -12.63
N GLU A 106 -0.21 14.09 -13.55
CA GLU A 106 0.94 13.18 -13.61
C GLU A 106 1.77 13.24 -12.32
N ALA A 107 1.97 14.44 -11.74
CA ALA A 107 2.66 14.60 -10.46
C ALA A 107 1.90 13.99 -9.27
N LEU A 108 0.58 14.18 -9.21
CA LEU A 108 -0.26 13.60 -8.15
C LEU A 108 -0.36 12.08 -8.26
N GLU A 109 -0.40 11.54 -9.49
CA GLU A 109 -0.37 10.09 -9.71
C GLU A 109 0.95 9.48 -9.23
N ALA A 110 2.07 10.15 -9.50
CA ALA A 110 3.39 9.74 -9.02
C ALA A 110 3.48 9.80 -7.49
N GLU A 111 3.04 10.89 -6.86
CA GLU A 111 3.00 11.00 -5.39
C GLU A 111 2.11 9.93 -4.75
N ARG A 112 0.95 9.66 -5.36
CA ARG A 112 0.06 8.57 -4.90
C ARG A 112 0.75 7.22 -5.00
N ASP A 113 1.44 6.94 -6.10
CA ASP A 113 2.17 5.68 -6.27
C ASP A 113 3.31 5.54 -5.26
N ASP A 114 4.01 6.63 -4.94
CA ASP A 114 5.05 6.66 -3.91
C ASP A 114 4.45 6.40 -2.52
N LEU A 115 3.38 7.10 -2.15
CA LEU A 115 2.69 6.91 -0.87
C LEU A 115 2.10 5.50 -0.73
N GLN A 116 1.60 4.91 -1.81
CA GLN A 116 1.09 3.54 -1.80
C GLN A 116 2.23 2.55 -1.54
N ARG A 117 3.41 2.75 -2.15
CA ARG A 117 4.60 1.94 -1.89
C ARG A 117 5.07 2.07 -0.44
N ASP A 118 5.12 3.29 0.09
CA ASP A 118 5.49 3.52 1.49
C ASP A 118 4.51 2.86 2.46
N LEU A 119 3.20 2.88 2.15
CA LEU A 119 2.18 2.22 2.96
C LEU A 119 2.34 0.69 2.95
N ASP A 120 2.61 0.12 1.79
CA ASP A 120 2.84 -1.32 1.64
C ASP A 120 4.13 -1.75 2.37
N ASP A 121 5.18 -0.94 2.30
CA ASP A 121 6.45 -1.17 3.03
C ASP A 121 6.25 -1.09 4.55
N ALA A 122 5.56 -0.05 5.03
CA ALA A 122 5.21 0.08 6.44
C ALA A 122 4.30 -1.06 6.92
N GLY A 123 3.38 -1.52 6.08
CA GLY A 123 2.54 -2.69 6.33
C GLY A 123 3.37 -3.96 6.53
N ARG A 124 4.33 -4.23 5.63
CA ARG A 124 5.26 -5.36 5.73
C ARG A 124 6.11 -5.29 7.00
N ALA A 125 6.70 -4.15 7.29
CA ALA A 125 7.52 -3.96 8.48
C ALA A 125 6.72 -4.16 9.78
N ARG A 126 5.47 -3.69 9.82
CA ARG A 126 4.55 -3.93 10.94
C ARG A 126 4.28 -5.42 11.12
N ASP A 127 3.97 -6.12 10.04
CA ASP A 127 3.60 -7.54 10.10
C ASP A 127 4.81 -8.40 10.53
N GLU A 128 6.03 -8.08 10.08
CA GLU A 128 7.28 -8.70 10.56
C GLU A 128 7.53 -8.43 12.05
N ALA A 129 7.29 -7.20 12.51
CA ALA A 129 7.43 -6.85 13.93
C ALA A 129 6.41 -7.61 14.80
N LEU A 130 5.16 -7.75 14.33
CA LEU A 130 4.13 -8.52 15.04
C LEU A 130 4.47 -10.00 15.11
N ALA A 131 5.01 -10.58 14.03
CA ALA A 131 5.48 -11.97 14.04
C ALA A 131 6.62 -12.16 15.05
N THR A 132 7.58 -11.22 15.09
CA THR A 132 8.68 -11.25 16.07
C THR A 132 8.17 -11.13 17.50
N ILE A 133 7.18 -10.27 17.76
CA ILE A 133 6.57 -10.14 19.09
C ILE A 133 5.95 -11.47 19.52
N ALA A 134 5.17 -12.11 18.65
CA ALA A 134 4.55 -13.40 18.95
C ALA A 134 5.57 -14.49 19.27
N GLU A 135 6.67 -14.59 18.48
CA GLU A 135 7.76 -15.53 18.77
C GLU A 135 8.42 -15.27 20.13
N ARG A 136 8.63 -13.99 20.48
CA ARG A 136 9.22 -13.61 21.77
C ARG A 136 8.29 -13.87 22.95
N GLU A 137 6.99 -13.69 22.78
CA GLU A 137 6.00 -14.04 23.79
C GLU A 137 6.01 -15.55 24.07
N GLU A 138 6.03 -16.40 23.03
CA GLU A 138 6.14 -17.86 23.19
C GLU A 138 7.45 -18.25 23.88
N GLU A 139 8.58 -17.62 23.50
CA GLU A 139 9.87 -17.87 24.13
C GLU A 139 9.87 -17.46 25.61
N ILE A 140 9.26 -16.32 25.97
CA ILE A 140 9.10 -15.88 27.36
C ILE A 140 8.24 -16.85 28.16
N GLU A 141 7.14 -17.36 27.60
CA GLU A 141 6.29 -18.35 28.26
C GLU A 141 7.05 -19.64 28.53
N ARG A 142 7.79 -20.15 27.54
CA ARG A 142 8.64 -21.34 27.68
C ARG A 142 9.68 -21.16 28.77
N LEU A 143 10.46 -20.07 28.72
CA LEU A 143 11.51 -19.78 29.70
C LEU A 143 10.94 -19.61 31.11
N ASN A 144 9.76 -18.99 31.24
CA ASN A 144 9.08 -18.88 32.53
C ASN A 144 8.64 -20.24 33.08
N ALA A 145 8.14 -21.14 32.24
CA ALA A 145 7.78 -22.50 32.64
C ALA A 145 9.01 -23.29 33.10
N GLU A 146 10.11 -23.22 32.33
CA GLU A 146 11.40 -23.83 32.69
C GLU A 146 11.94 -23.27 34.02
N LEU A 147 11.90 -21.95 34.21
CA LEU A 147 12.35 -21.31 35.44
C LEU A 147 11.50 -21.74 36.66
N ARG A 148 10.18 -21.85 36.51
CA ARG A 148 9.30 -22.35 37.58
C ARG A 148 9.64 -23.79 37.94
N ASN A 149 9.82 -24.65 36.94
CA ASN A 149 10.20 -26.04 37.15
C ASN A 149 11.56 -26.15 37.85
N ALA A 150 12.58 -25.44 37.35
CA ALA A 150 13.91 -25.41 37.96
C ALA A 150 13.87 -24.95 39.43
N ARG A 151 13.07 -23.93 39.74
CA ARG A 151 12.86 -23.48 41.13
C ARG A 151 12.19 -24.53 41.99
N GLN A 152 11.19 -25.24 41.47
CA GLN A 152 10.51 -26.31 42.19
C GLN A 152 11.48 -27.47 42.49
N VAL A 153 12.22 -27.95 41.49
CA VAL A 153 13.22 -29.00 41.67
C VAL A 153 14.30 -28.60 42.69
N ALA A 154 14.77 -27.36 42.62
CA ALA A 154 15.74 -26.85 43.58
C ALA A 154 15.18 -26.81 45.02
N MET A 155 13.92 -26.38 45.20
CA MET A 155 13.25 -26.39 46.49
C MET A 155 13.05 -27.80 47.04
N ASP A 156 12.59 -28.73 46.20
CA ASP A 156 12.40 -30.13 46.57
C ASP A 156 13.72 -30.79 46.98
N ALA A 157 14.81 -30.48 46.27
CA ALA A 157 16.15 -30.95 46.61
C ALA A 157 16.66 -30.37 47.95
N LEU A 158 16.41 -29.09 48.23
CA LEU A 158 16.77 -28.46 49.51
C LEU A 158 15.97 -29.07 50.68
N VAL A 159 14.67 -29.29 50.51
CA VAL A 159 13.82 -29.95 51.50
C VAL A 159 14.26 -31.39 51.72
N GLY A 160 14.55 -32.12 50.64
CA GLY A 160 15.11 -33.47 50.70
C GLY A 160 16.40 -33.53 51.50
N LYS A 161 17.36 -32.63 51.20
CA LYS A 161 18.62 -32.52 51.93
C LYS A 161 18.41 -32.22 53.41
N ALA A 162 17.51 -31.30 53.76
CA ALA A 162 17.19 -30.99 55.15
C ALA A 162 16.60 -32.20 55.89
N LYS A 163 15.73 -32.95 55.23
CA LYS A 163 15.15 -34.19 55.79
C LYS A 163 16.19 -35.27 55.99
N ASP A 164 17.09 -35.48 55.03
CA ASP A 164 18.19 -36.43 55.14
C ASP A 164 19.13 -36.06 56.27
N GLN A 165 19.44 -34.77 56.45
CA GLN A 165 20.25 -34.27 57.54
C GLN A 165 19.62 -34.56 58.91
N LEU A 166 18.33 -34.28 59.08
CA LEU A 166 17.60 -34.61 60.31
C LEU A 166 17.57 -36.12 60.58
N ALA A 167 17.44 -36.94 59.53
CA ALA A 167 17.46 -38.40 59.66
C ALA A 167 18.85 -38.92 60.08
N ILE A 168 19.93 -38.32 59.57
CA ILE A 168 21.31 -38.63 59.99
C ILE A 168 21.49 -38.27 61.46
N GLU A 169 21.13 -37.05 61.86
CA GLU A 169 21.24 -36.59 63.25
C GLU A 169 20.44 -37.48 64.21
N GLY A 170 19.23 -37.88 63.82
CA GLY A 170 18.41 -38.82 64.59
C GLY A 170 19.07 -40.20 64.75
N LYS A 171 19.67 -40.75 63.68
CA LYS A 171 20.41 -42.01 63.74
C LYS A 171 21.69 -41.89 64.57
N ASP A 172 22.40 -40.79 64.47
CA ASP A 172 23.61 -40.54 65.26
C ASP A 172 23.29 -40.47 66.76
N ALA A 173 22.18 -39.84 67.13
CA ALA A 173 21.68 -39.84 68.50
C ALA A 173 21.32 -41.26 69.00
N GLN A 174 20.66 -42.06 68.17
CA GLN A 174 20.36 -43.46 68.49
C GLN A 174 21.61 -44.31 68.65
N LEU A 175 22.62 -44.13 67.77
CA LEU A 175 23.91 -44.81 67.88
C LEU A 175 24.66 -44.42 69.14
N ALA A 176 24.61 -43.14 69.54
CA ALA A 176 25.20 -42.68 70.79
C ALA A 176 24.53 -43.33 72.02
N ASP A 177 23.20 -43.39 72.04
CA ASP A 177 22.45 -44.04 73.13
C ASP A 177 22.75 -45.55 73.18
N LEU A 178 22.73 -46.25 72.03
CA LEU A 178 23.08 -47.67 71.96
C LEU A 178 24.52 -47.95 72.45
N ARG A 179 25.48 -47.10 72.10
CA ARG A 179 26.86 -47.20 72.63
C ARG A 179 26.88 -47.05 74.14
N GLN A 180 26.17 -46.06 74.68
CA GLN A 180 26.08 -45.86 76.13
C GLN A 180 25.41 -47.05 76.84
N GLN A 181 24.36 -47.63 76.25
CA GLN A 181 23.73 -48.84 76.78
C GLN A 181 24.70 -50.04 76.76
N LEU A 182 25.45 -50.23 75.67
CA LEU A 182 26.46 -51.28 75.58
C LEU A 182 27.56 -51.09 76.64
N GLU A 183 28.07 -49.87 76.84
CA GLU A 183 29.05 -49.57 77.89
C GLU A 183 28.51 -49.89 79.29
N ARG A 184 27.26 -49.49 79.59
CA ARG A 184 26.60 -49.83 80.86
C ARG A 184 26.45 -51.35 81.05
N ASN A 185 26.04 -52.07 80.00
CA ASN A 185 25.90 -53.53 80.05
C ASN A 185 27.26 -54.23 80.22
N LEU A 186 28.30 -53.75 79.55
CA LEU A 186 29.67 -54.26 79.72
C LEU A 186 30.18 -54.03 81.14
N ALA A 187 29.97 -52.83 81.69
CA ALA A 187 30.33 -52.53 83.07
C ALA A 187 29.56 -53.42 84.06
N ALA A 188 28.26 -53.62 83.86
CA ALA A 188 27.45 -54.51 84.68
C ALA A 188 27.90 -55.98 84.59
N THR A 189 28.31 -56.43 83.40
CA THR A 189 28.83 -57.79 83.19
C THR A 189 30.18 -57.97 83.87
N ALA A 190 31.06 -56.96 83.80
CA ALA A 190 32.36 -56.97 84.48
C ALA A 190 32.18 -57.03 86.00
N THR A 191 31.31 -56.20 86.59
CA THR A 191 31.04 -56.24 88.04
C THR A 191 30.42 -57.57 88.46
N GLN A 192 29.55 -58.17 87.66
CA GLN A 192 29.01 -59.50 87.92
C GLN A 192 30.11 -60.58 87.88
N SER A 193 31.02 -60.49 86.92
CA SER A 193 32.17 -61.41 86.81
C SER A 193 33.11 -61.27 88.01
N ASP A 194 33.42 -60.05 88.43
CA ASP A 194 34.27 -59.77 89.60
C ASP A 194 33.61 -60.29 90.89
N ALA A 195 32.31 -60.05 91.06
CA ALA A 195 31.55 -60.57 92.19
C ALA A 195 31.52 -62.11 92.21
N ARG A 196 31.38 -62.74 91.05
CA ARG A 196 31.45 -64.20 90.91
C ARG A 196 32.83 -64.73 91.27
N LEU A 197 33.90 -64.10 90.79
CA LEU A 197 35.27 -64.49 91.13
C LEU A 197 35.52 -64.35 92.63
N ALA A 198 35.08 -63.25 93.25
CA ALA A 198 35.18 -63.06 94.70
C ALA A 198 34.44 -64.16 95.47
N ALA A 199 33.21 -64.49 95.08
CA ALA A 199 32.45 -65.58 95.68
C ALA A 199 33.11 -66.96 95.48
N GLU A 200 33.69 -67.23 94.30
CA GLU A 200 34.45 -68.45 94.03
C GLU A 200 35.72 -68.52 94.91
N MET A 201 36.44 -67.41 95.08
CA MET A 201 37.60 -67.33 95.99
C MET A 201 37.21 -67.53 97.46
N GLU A 202 36.10 -66.94 97.92
CA GLU A 202 35.57 -67.15 99.27
C GLU A 202 35.17 -68.61 99.48
N LEU A 203 34.53 -69.25 98.50
CA LEU A 203 34.19 -70.68 98.55
C LEU A 203 35.43 -71.57 98.66
N VAL A 204 36.48 -71.29 97.89
CA VAL A 204 37.76 -71.99 97.97
C VAL A 204 38.39 -71.79 99.35
N GLY A 205 38.40 -70.55 99.86
CA GLY A 205 38.87 -70.24 101.22
C GLY A 205 38.10 -71.02 102.28
N ALA A 206 36.77 -71.02 102.22
CA ALA A 206 35.91 -71.78 103.13
C ALA A 206 36.15 -73.30 103.02
N ALA A 207 36.35 -73.83 101.81
CA ALA A 207 36.66 -75.25 101.59
C ALA A 207 38.02 -75.63 102.21
N THR A 208 39.06 -74.82 102.02
CA THR A 208 40.38 -75.05 102.64
C THR A 208 40.33 -74.98 104.17
N ALA A 209 39.62 -74.00 104.74
CA ALA A 209 39.41 -73.89 106.19
C ALA A 209 38.66 -75.11 106.74
N ARG A 210 37.61 -75.56 106.04
CA ARG A 210 36.87 -76.78 106.38
C ARG A 210 37.79 -78.01 106.36
N ASP A 211 38.63 -78.14 105.35
CA ASP A 211 39.54 -79.29 105.22
C ASP A 211 40.64 -79.26 106.30
N SER A 212 41.14 -78.08 106.70
CA SER A 212 42.04 -77.91 107.85
C SER A 212 41.37 -78.36 109.16
N LEU A 213 40.16 -77.86 109.43
CA LEU A 213 39.39 -78.26 110.62
C LEU A 213 39.08 -79.76 110.61
N ALA A 214 38.78 -80.34 109.45
CA ALA A 214 38.57 -81.78 109.31
C ALA A 214 39.84 -82.59 109.63
N ASN A 215 41.01 -82.08 109.23
CA ASN A 215 42.30 -82.67 109.60
C ASN A 215 42.58 -82.53 111.09
N GLU A 216 42.39 -81.35 111.69
CA GLU A 216 42.53 -81.13 113.15
C GLU A 216 41.60 -82.06 113.95
N VAL A 217 40.35 -82.20 113.53
CA VAL A 217 39.40 -83.14 114.16
C VAL A 217 39.87 -84.59 114.00
N ARG A 218 40.45 -84.96 112.85
CA ARG A 218 41.02 -86.30 112.63
C ARG A 218 42.19 -86.56 113.58
N ASP A 219 43.09 -85.59 113.72
CA ASP A 219 44.25 -85.68 114.60
C ASP A 219 43.83 -85.76 116.07
N LEU A 220 42.90 -84.92 116.52
CA LEU A 220 42.32 -84.98 117.87
C LEU A 220 41.64 -86.33 118.14
N ARG A 221 40.90 -86.88 117.16
CA ARG A 221 40.32 -88.23 117.28
C ARG A 221 41.39 -89.31 117.41
N ALA A 222 42.49 -89.22 116.65
CA ALA A 222 43.62 -90.13 116.76
C ALA A 222 44.31 -90.05 118.13
N GLN A 223 44.49 -88.84 118.67
CA GLN A 223 45.03 -88.62 120.03
C GLN A 223 44.12 -89.21 121.11
N ILE A 224 42.80 -89.01 121.04
CA ILE A 224 41.84 -89.60 121.97
C ILE A 224 41.86 -91.14 121.88
N ALA A 225 41.94 -91.70 120.68
CA ALA A 225 42.04 -93.15 120.48
C ALA A 225 43.35 -93.72 121.06
N ALA A 226 44.47 -92.98 120.97
CA ALA A 226 45.73 -93.34 121.60
C ALA A 226 45.66 -93.28 123.14
N LEU A 227 44.96 -92.28 123.69
CA LEU A 227 44.75 -92.15 125.15
C LEU A 227 43.82 -93.22 125.72
N ARG A 228 42.84 -93.72 124.95
CA ARG A 228 41.93 -94.82 125.35
C ARG A 228 42.55 -96.22 125.26
N LYS A 229 43.74 -96.36 124.68
CA LYS A 229 44.49 -97.64 124.57
C LYS A 229 45.53 -97.85 125.69
N LYS A 230 45.59 -96.94 126.66
CA LYS A 230 46.25 -97.13 127.97
C LYS A 230 45.20 -97.43 129.03
#